data_AF-A0A356JZ29-F1
#
_entry.id   AF-A0A356JZ29-F1
#
_cell.length_a   1.000
_cell.length_b   1.000
_cell.length_c   1.000
_cell.angle_alpha   90.00
_cell.angle_beta   90.00
_cell.angle_gamma   90.00
#
_symmetry.space_group_name_H-M   'P 1'
#
loop_
_entity.id
_entity.type
_entity.pdbx_description
1 polymer ?
#
loop_
_entity_poly.entity_id
_entity_poly.type
_entity_poly.pdbx_seq_one_letter_code
_entity_poly.pdbx_strand_id
1 'polypeptide(L)'
;MTNQTLADLLVLALLFIGNARFVFVNHSKKDSLSIAPFVGLFIAIVNIFVFTLSVENFFVFALAFLSAVWNFRSVLRMFSDVILDQYELKLILICSLNALFAALMIFAVIYFCPMSPKKNQLPVKQKTVLYSGNFQKGFSKLKEPFTVPSAKLYNFEPETESPAGRKIILFAPPETANSEIYKSFFCKLAYNGFSVYSLDFYSEINLASKKGADLKWIKRFLAIRQKIFDSDKYEQTQKSSDVISEKFWILLSLCKPTEKDTIFLVTDEDLSGSMQYISQKSFMKIFGSFDLAYIDDYTTKGFGPVENTEPVLGAVLGVQPDRSGYMSNHLGTVLTDFINTQMISGY
;
A
#
# COMPACT_ATOMS: atom_id res chain seq x y z
N MET A 1 0.73 -13.94 -6.49
CA MET A 1 -0.42 -13.08 -6.11
C MET A 1 -0.30 -12.78 -4.62
N THR A 2 -0.76 -11.61 -4.18
CA THR A 2 -0.79 -11.27 -2.75
C THR A 2 -1.93 -12.00 -2.04
N ASN A 3 -1.88 -12.11 -0.71
CA ASN A 3 -2.94 -12.76 0.07
C ASN A 3 -4.27 -12.00 -0.07
N GLN A 4 -4.23 -10.68 -0.19
CA GLN A 4 -5.41 -9.84 -0.45
C GLN A 4 -6.06 -10.19 -1.78
N THR A 5 -5.30 -10.21 -2.89
CA THR A 5 -5.84 -10.58 -4.21
C THR A 5 -6.48 -11.96 -4.20
N LEU A 6 -5.89 -12.93 -3.49
CA LEU A 6 -6.47 -14.27 -3.37
C LEU A 6 -7.80 -14.25 -2.59
N ALA A 7 -7.88 -13.45 -1.54
CA ALA A 7 -9.11 -13.29 -0.77
C ALA A 7 -10.22 -12.61 -1.59
N ASP A 8 -9.89 -11.59 -2.39
CA ASP A 8 -10.85 -10.93 -3.27
C ASP A 8 -11.34 -11.85 -4.39
N LEU A 9 -10.44 -12.66 -4.98
CA LEU A 9 -10.82 -13.68 -5.96
C LEU A 9 -11.73 -14.75 -5.36
N LEU A 10 -11.51 -15.14 -4.10
CA LEU A 10 -12.39 -16.06 -3.40
C LEU A 10 -13.80 -15.46 -3.25
N VAL A 11 -13.91 -14.19 -2.81
CA VAL A 11 -15.19 -13.49 -2.73
C VAL A 11 -15.86 -13.47 -4.11
N LEU A 12 -15.16 -13.00 -5.13
CA LEU A 12 -15.72 -12.89 -6.49
C LEU A 12 -16.14 -14.24 -7.08
N ALA A 13 -15.40 -15.32 -6.80
CA ALA A 13 -15.77 -16.67 -7.20
C ALA A 13 -17.08 -17.13 -6.52
N LEU A 14 -17.23 -16.85 -5.22
CA LEU A 14 -18.48 -17.13 -4.48
C LEU A 14 -19.66 -16.32 -5.03
N LEU A 15 -19.44 -15.05 -5.39
CA LEU A 15 -20.45 -14.20 -6.02
C LEU A 15 -20.82 -14.73 -7.40
N PHE A 16 -19.85 -15.14 -8.20
CA PHE A 16 -20.10 -15.69 -9.54
C PHE A 16 -20.92 -16.98 -9.46
N ILE A 17 -20.49 -17.95 -8.64
CA ILE A 17 -21.19 -19.23 -8.46
C ILE A 17 -22.61 -18.99 -7.90
N GLY A 18 -22.72 -18.14 -6.88
CA GLY A 18 -23.98 -17.80 -6.25
C GLY A 18 -24.96 -17.15 -7.22
N ASN A 19 -24.51 -16.23 -8.07
CA ASN A 19 -25.37 -15.54 -9.02
C ASN A 19 -25.61 -16.32 -10.32
N ALA A 20 -24.70 -17.20 -10.75
CA ALA A 20 -24.87 -18.05 -11.94
C ALA A 20 -25.70 -19.32 -11.67
N ARG A 21 -26.12 -19.55 -10.41
CA ARG A 21 -26.77 -20.81 -9.99
C ARG A 21 -28.03 -21.17 -10.75
N PHE A 22 -28.77 -20.20 -11.30
CA PHE A 22 -29.98 -20.46 -12.10
C PHE A 22 -29.68 -21.27 -13.37
N VAL A 23 -28.42 -21.33 -13.82
CA VAL A 23 -27.98 -22.16 -14.96
C VAL A 23 -27.83 -23.63 -14.56
N PHE A 24 -27.45 -23.89 -13.30
CA PHE A 24 -27.09 -25.24 -12.82
C PHE A 24 -28.18 -25.88 -11.95
N VAL A 25 -28.97 -25.06 -11.25
CA VAL A 25 -30.01 -25.50 -10.32
C VAL A 25 -31.36 -25.51 -11.05
N ASN A 26 -31.49 -26.41 -12.03
CA ASN A 26 -32.79 -26.77 -12.57
C ASN A 26 -33.32 -27.97 -11.76
N HIS A 27 -34.39 -27.75 -11.00
CA HIS A 27 -35.18 -28.78 -10.29
C HIS A 27 -34.65 -29.30 -8.93
N SER A 28 -33.89 -28.50 -8.18
CA SER A 28 -33.59 -28.86 -6.78
C SER A 28 -34.69 -28.37 -5.82
N LYS A 29 -34.99 -29.18 -4.80
CA LYS A 29 -35.89 -28.79 -3.69
C LYS A 29 -35.28 -27.73 -2.76
N LYS A 30 -33.95 -27.54 -2.78
CA LYS A 30 -33.22 -26.63 -1.87
C LYS A 30 -32.11 -25.88 -2.63
N ASP A 31 -32.24 -24.56 -2.69
CA ASP A 31 -31.28 -23.66 -3.31
C ASP A 31 -30.13 -23.31 -2.34
N SER A 32 -29.28 -24.28 -2.01
CA SER A 32 -28.17 -24.08 -1.05
C SER A 32 -27.09 -23.11 -1.56
N LEU A 33 -26.94 -22.96 -2.88
CA LEU A 33 -26.00 -22.02 -3.49
C LEU A 33 -26.41 -20.55 -3.27
N SER A 34 -27.64 -20.28 -2.86
CA SER A 34 -28.10 -18.95 -2.48
C SER A 34 -27.39 -18.36 -1.25
N ILE A 35 -26.71 -19.19 -0.46
CA ILE A 35 -25.91 -18.77 0.70
C ILE A 35 -24.55 -18.18 0.26
N ALA A 36 -24.02 -18.57 -0.89
CA ALA A 36 -22.66 -18.18 -1.32
C ALA A 36 -22.42 -16.65 -1.34
N PRO A 37 -23.38 -15.81 -1.81
CA PRO A 37 -23.24 -14.35 -1.71
C PRO A 37 -23.13 -13.80 -0.29
N PHE A 38 -23.77 -14.45 0.69
CA PHE A 38 -23.69 -14.04 2.10
C PHE A 38 -22.33 -14.39 2.70
N VAL A 39 -21.81 -15.58 2.38
CA VAL A 39 -20.44 -15.97 2.75
C VAL A 39 -19.42 -15.03 2.11
N GLY A 40 -19.61 -14.70 0.83
CA GLY A 40 -18.80 -13.72 0.11
C GLY A 40 -18.83 -12.33 0.79
N LEU A 41 -20.00 -11.84 1.19
CA LEU A 41 -20.15 -10.59 1.92
C LEU A 41 -19.43 -10.62 3.28
N PHE A 42 -19.57 -11.71 4.04
CA PHE A 42 -18.89 -11.87 5.31
C PHE A 42 -17.36 -11.82 5.14
N ILE A 43 -16.81 -12.55 4.17
CA ILE A 43 -15.38 -12.53 3.87
C ILE A 43 -14.94 -11.13 3.41
N ALA A 44 -15.73 -10.43 2.59
CA ALA A 44 -15.43 -9.07 2.16
C ALA A 44 -15.34 -8.08 3.34
N ILE A 45 -16.23 -8.19 4.32
CA ILE A 45 -16.18 -7.40 5.56
C ILE A 45 -14.89 -7.68 6.32
N VAL A 46 -14.54 -8.96 6.49
CA VAL A 46 -13.29 -9.37 7.16
C VAL A 46 -12.07 -8.84 6.41
N ASN A 47 -12.06 -8.90 5.07
CA ASN A 47 -10.97 -8.37 4.24
C ASN A 47 -10.74 -6.87 4.48
N ILE A 48 -11.81 -6.06 4.63
CA ILE A 48 -11.68 -4.63 4.93
C ILE A 48 -10.97 -4.42 6.27
N PHE A 49 -11.26 -5.24 7.29
CA PHE A 49 -10.60 -5.14 8.59
C PHE A 49 -9.14 -5.64 8.55
N VAL A 50 -8.85 -6.69 7.79
CA VAL A 50 -7.50 -7.30 7.74
C VAL A 50 -6.55 -6.53 6.83
N PHE A 51 -7.00 -6.14 5.64
CA PHE A 51 -6.16 -5.54 4.59
C PHE A 51 -6.36 -4.03 4.43
N THR A 52 -7.20 -3.41 5.27
CA THR A 52 -7.65 -2.02 5.16
C THR A 52 -8.50 -1.74 3.92
N LEU A 53 -9.19 -0.60 3.90
CA LEU A 53 -10.06 -0.22 2.79
C LEU A 53 -9.20 0.31 1.62
N SER A 54 -9.12 -0.48 0.54
CA SER A 54 -8.64 -0.03 -0.77
C SER A 54 -9.82 0.16 -1.73
N VAL A 55 -9.59 0.82 -2.86
CA VAL A 55 -10.60 1.06 -3.89
C VAL A 55 -11.14 -0.28 -4.43
N GLU A 56 -10.25 -1.24 -4.66
CA GLU A 56 -10.60 -2.59 -5.14
C GLU A 56 -11.45 -3.34 -4.11
N ASN A 57 -11.01 -3.37 -2.84
CA ASN A 57 -11.75 -4.03 -1.75
C ASN A 57 -13.15 -3.42 -1.59
N PHE A 58 -13.28 -2.09 -1.76
CA PHE A 58 -14.56 -1.41 -1.69
C PHE A 58 -15.52 -1.84 -2.81
N PHE A 59 -15.05 -1.94 -4.06
CA PHE A 59 -15.87 -2.41 -5.18
C PHE A 59 -16.29 -3.87 -5.01
N VAL A 60 -15.38 -4.74 -4.56
CA VAL A 60 -15.68 -6.15 -4.24
C VAL A 60 -16.73 -6.24 -3.13
N PHE A 61 -16.59 -5.43 -2.08
CA PHE A 61 -17.57 -5.34 -1.00
C PHE A 61 -18.94 -4.85 -1.49
N ALA A 62 -18.98 -3.78 -2.29
CA ALA A 62 -20.23 -3.25 -2.83
C ALA A 62 -20.96 -4.28 -3.69
N LEU A 63 -20.23 -5.00 -4.54
CA LEU A 63 -20.79 -6.08 -5.37
C LEU A 63 -21.29 -7.25 -4.51
N ALA A 64 -20.55 -7.61 -3.45
CA ALA A 64 -20.96 -8.65 -2.52
C ALA A 64 -22.23 -8.26 -1.75
N PHE A 65 -22.32 -7.00 -1.30
CA PHE A 65 -23.47 -6.46 -0.61
C PHE A 65 -24.72 -6.48 -1.51
N LEU A 66 -24.61 -5.94 -2.73
CA LEU A 66 -25.70 -5.97 -3.71
C LEU A 66 -26.12 -7.41 -4.02
N SER A 67 -25.17 -8.32 -4.22
CA SER A 67 -25.45 -9.73 -4.45
C SER A 67 -26.19 -10.36 -3.25
N ALA A 68 -25.79 -10.06 -2.02
CA ALA A 68 -26.46 -10.59 -0.83
C ALA A 68 -27.91 -10.07 -0.71
N VAL A 69 -28.14 -8.77 -0.92
CA VAL A 69 -29.47 -8.16 -0.87
C VAL A 69 -30.43 -8.84 -1.85
N TRP A 70 -30.01 -9.06 -3.09
CA TRP A 70 -30.85 -9.70 -4.10
C TRP A 70 -31.10 -11.19 -3.84
N ASN A 71 -30.16 -11.85 -3.16
CA ASN A 71 -30.26 -13.27 -2.82
C ASN A 71 -30.95 -13.55 -1.48
N PHE A 72 -31.27 -12.51 -0.70
CA PHE A 72 -31.93 -12.63 0.60
C PHE A 72 -33.27 -13.39 0.52
N ARG A 73 -34.10 -13.09 -0.49
CA ARG A 73 -35.37 -13.79 -0.71
C ARG A 73 -35.18 -15.28 -0.98
N SER A 74 -34.10 -15.65 -1.69
CA SER A 74 -33.80 -17.05 -2.00
C SER A 74 -33.34 -17.82 -0.75
N VAL A 75 -32.54 -17.18 0.10
CA VAL A 75 -32.10 -17.75 1.38
C VAL A 75 -33.28 -17.91 2.35
N LEU A 76 -34.18 -16.93 2.45
CA LEU A 76 -35.39 -17.06 3.28
C LEU A 76 -36.25 -18.25 2.84
N ARG A 77 -36.43 -18.44 1.53
CA ARG A 77 -37.18 -19.58 0.98
C ARG A 77 -36.52 -20.92 1.30
N MET A 78 -35.19 -20.97 1.27
CA MET A 78 -34.42 -22.17 1.63
C MET A 78 -34.65 -22.56 3.10
N PHE A 79 -34.74 -21.59 4.01
CA PHE A 79 -35.03 -21.85 5.42
C PHE A 79 -36.51 -22.14 5.71
N SER A 80 -37.43 -21.64 4.88
CA SER A 80 -38.87 -21.91 5.03
C SER A 80 -39.36 -23.18 4.31
N ASP A 81 -38.46 -23.98 3.72
CA ASP A 81 -38.75 -25.18 2.92
C ASP A 81 -39.82 -24.96 1.82
N VAL A 82 -39.88 -23.74 1.26
CA VAL A 82 -40.80 -23.39 0.17
C VAL A 82 -40.18 -23.81 -1.17
N ILE A 83 -40.88 -24.69 -1.89
CA ILE A 83 -40.44 -25.24 -3.18
C ILE A 83 -40.33 -24.13 -4.23
N LEU A 84 -39.25 -24.16 -5.00
CA LEU A 84 -38.92 -23.18 -6.03
C LEU A 84 -39.58 -23.61 -7.34
N ASP A 85 -40.80 -23.11 -7.61
CA ASP A 85 -41.52 -23.52 -8.83
C ASP A 85 -40.83 -23.01 -10.11
N GLN A 86 -40.45 -21.73 -10.18
CA GLN A 86 -39.61 -21.15 -11.25
C GLN A 86 -38.88 -19.88 -10.76
N TYR A 87 -37.68 -19.61 -11.29
CA TYR A 87 -37.02 -18.32 -11.08
C TYR A 87 -37.77 -17.24 -11.86
N GLU A 88 -38.18 -16.16 -11.17
CA GLU A 88 -38.79 -15.00 -11.82
C GLU A 88 -37.78 -14.38 -12.81
N LEU A 89 -38.22 -13.98 -14.02
CA LEU A 89 -37.37 -13.37 -15.06
C LEU A 89 -36.53 -12.20 -14.53
N LYS A 90 -37.11 -11.39 -13.63
CA LYS A 90 -36.42 -10.27 -12.96
C LYS A 90 -35.22 -10.73 -12.15
N LEU A 91 -35.36 -11.83 -11.41
CA LEU A 91 -34.29 -12.41 -10.62
C LEU A 91 -33.19 -12.99 -11.52
N ILE A 92 -33.57 -13.66 -12.61
CA ILE A 92 -32.62 -14.17 -13.61
C ILE A 92 -31.80 -13.03 -14.20
N LEU A 93 -32.43 -11.92 -14.62
CA LEU A 93 -31.74 -10.77 -15.20
C LEU A 93 -30.75 -10.14 -14.21
N ILE A 94 -31.17 -9.89 -12.97
CA ILE A 94 -30.31 -9.28 -11.94
C ILE A 94 -29.14 -10.21 -11.59
N CYS A 95 -29.41 -11.50 -11.40
CA CYS A 95 -28.38 -12.50 -11.13
C CYS A 95 -27.39 -12.63 -12.30
N SER A 96 -27.88 -12.62 -13.54
CA SER A 96 -27.02 -12.62 -14.74
C SER A 96 -26.11 -11.39 -14.79
N LEU A 97 -26.64 -10.21 -14.51
CA LEU A 97 -25.89 -8.97 -14.48
C LEU A 97 -24.81 -8.98 -13.37
N ASN A 98 -25.16 -9.44 -12.16
CA ASN A 98 -24.19 -9.57 -11.06
C ASN A 98 -23.11 -10.62 -11.37
N ALA A 99 -23.46 -11.73 -12.02
CA ALA A 99 -22.49 -12.73 -12.46
C ALA A 99 -21.53 -12.15 -13.53
N LEU A 100 -22.05 -11.37 -14.48
CA LEU A 100 -21.23 -10.66 -15.46
C LEU A 100 -20.27 -9.66 -14.79
N PHE A 101 -20.75 -8.85 -13.85
CA PHE A 101 -19.90 -7.93 -13.10
C PHE A 101 -18.86 -8.66 -12.26
N ALA A 102 -19.21 -9.79 -11.62
CA ALA A 102 -18.25 -10.62 -10.91
C ALA A 102 -17.16 -11.15 -11.85
N ALA A 103 -17.52 -11.63 -13.04
CA ALA A 103 -16.57 -12.10 -14.04
C ALA A 103 -15.64 -10.99 -14.54
N LEU A 104 -16.18 -9.79 -14.84
CA LEU A 104 -15.38 -8.62 -15.21
C LEU A 104 -14.41 -8.21 -14.10
N MET A 105 -14.88 -8.24 -12.84
CA MET A 105 -14.02 -7.95 -11.68
C MET A 105 -12.95 -9.01 -11.49
N ILE A 106 -13.23 -10.30 -11.71
CA ILE A 106 -12.21 -11.36 -11.69
C ILE A 106 -11.11 -11.06 -12.71
N PHE A 107 -11.51 -10.73 -13.95
CA PHE A 107 -10.56 -10.36 -14.98
C PHE A 107 -9.72 -9.14 -14.58
N ALA A 108 -10.37 -8.08 -14.09
CA ALA A 108 -9.69 -6.87 -13.64
C ALA A 108 -8.70 -7.15 -12.49
N VAL A 109 -9.10 -7.92 -11.48
CA VAL A 109 -8.25 -8.29 -10.33
C VAL A 109 -7.06 -9.14 -10.76
N ILE A 110 -7.22 -10.04 -11.74
CA ILE A 110 -6.11 -10.83 -12.28
C ILE A 110 -5.16 -9.96 -13.13
N TYR A 111 -5.72 -9.08 -13.96
CA TYR A 111 -4.95 -8.20 -14.84
C TYR A 111 -4.14 -7.19 -14.03
N PHE A 112 -4.80 -6.44 -13.15
CA PHE A 112 -4.23 -5.44 -12.24
C PHE A 112 -3.66 -6.06 -10.95
N CYS A 113 -3.41 -7.38 -10.92
CA CYS A 113 -2.82 -8.02 -9.75
C CYS A 113 -1.42 -7.44 -9.49
N PRO A 114 -1.18 -6.88 -8.29
CA PRO A 114 0.14 -6.35 -7.94
C PRO A 114 1.18 -7.46 -7.95
N MET A 115 2.41 -7.08 -8.28
CA MET A 115 3.55 -7.98 -8.26
C MET A 115 3.68 -8.60 -6.87
N SER A 116 3.74 -9.93 -6.82
CA SER A 116 4.04 -10.61 -5.56
C SER A 116 5.54 -10.52 -5.31
N PRO A 117 5.99 -9.96 -4.16
CA PRO A 117 7.41 -9.92 -3.83
C PRO A 117 8.02 -11.31 -3.62
N LYS A 118 7.22 -12.39 -3.65
CA LYS A 118 7.67 -13.77 -3.44
C LYS A 118 8.61 -14.30 -4.52
N LYS A 119 8.72 -13.66 -5.70
CA LYS A 119 9.56 -14.19 -6.78
C LYS A 119 11.06 -13.90 -6.64
N ASN A 120 11.44 -12.94 -5.80
CA ASN A 120 12.84 -12.61 -5.49
C ASN A 120 13.00 -12.48 -3.97
N GLN A 121 13.09 -13.61 -3.25
CA GLN A 121 13.55 -13.58 -1.86
C GLN A 121 15.05 -13.24 -1.86
N LEU A 122 15.36 -11.97 -2.09
CA LEU A 122 16.66 -11.44 -1.75
C LEU A 122 16.87 -11.70 -0.25
N PRO A 123 18.01 -12.29 0.16
CA PRO A 123 18.28 -12.59 1.56
C PRO A 123 18.47 -11.27 2.33
N VAL A 124 17.36 -10.77 2.90
CA VAL A 124 17.27 -9.47 3.57
C VAL A 124 16.45 -9.65 4.84
N LYS A 125 16.95 -9.09 5.94
CA LYS A 125 16.21 -9.07 7.21
C LYS A 125 15.16 -7.97 7.13
N GLN A 126 13.88 -8.35 7.15
CA GLN A 126 12.76 -7.42 7.15
C GLN A 126 12.13 -7.36 8.53
N LYS A 127 12.02 -6.17 9.10
CA LYS A 127 11.37 -5.96 10.39
C LYS A 127 10.42 -4.77 10.31
N THR A 128 9.19 -4.99 10.75
CA THR A 128 8.18 -3.95 10.89
C THR A 128 7.92 -3.73 12.37
N VAL A 129 7.97 -2.47 12.82
CA VAL A 129 7.72 -2.11 14.22
C VAL A 129 6.65 -1.03 14.28
N LEU A 130 5.62 -1.28 15.09
CA LEU A 130 4.55 -0.32 15.34
C LEU A 130 4.89 0.57 16.54
N TYR A 131 4.55 1.85 16.43
CA TYR A 131 4.80 2.86 17.45
C TYR A 131 3.52 3.60 17.81
N SER A 132 3.41 4.02 19.07
CA SER A 132 2.40 4.98 19.55
C SER A 132 3.11 6.20 20.15
N GLY A 133 2.56 7.37 19.88
CA GLY A 133 3.12 8.64 20.33
C GLY A 133 2.76 9.81 19.43
N ASN A 134 3.42 10.93 19.65
CA ASN A 134 3.26 12.13 18.83
C ASN A 134 4.59 12.89 18.73
N PHE A 135 4.64 13.89 17.85
CA PHE A 135 5.85 14.69 17.58
C PHE A 135 6.39 15.42 18.82
N GLN A 136 5.53 15.76 19.79
CA GLN A 136 5.92 16.50 21.00
C GLN A 136 6.50 15.60 22.09
N LYS A 137 5.92 14.41 22.30
CA LYS A 137 6.30 13.46 23.37
C LYS A 137 7.24 12.36 22.88
N GLY A 138 7.44 12.25 21.58
CA GLY A 138 8.20 11.18 20.94
C GLY A 138 7.37 9.91 20.74
N PHE A 139 7.99 8.92 20.08
CA PHE A 139 7.36 7.66 19.72
C PHE A 139 7.91 6.51 20.57
N SER A 140 6.99 5.70 21.11
CA SER A 140 7.30 4.50 21.90
C SER A 140 6.79 3.26 21.20
N LYS A 141 7.49 2.12 21.34
CA LYS A 141 7.06 0.86 20.70
C LYS A 141 5.71 0.44 21.26
N LEU A 142 4.79 0.11 20.36
CA LEU A 142 3.48 -0.39 20.72
C LEU A 142 3.64 -1.78 21.36
N LYS A 143 3.23 -1.91 22.62
CA LYS A 143 3.28 -3.19 23.35
C LYS A 143 1.91 -3.86 23.43
N GLU A 144 0.85 -3.07 23.39
CA GLU A 144 -0.51 -3.55 23.57
C GLU A 144 -1.14 -3.98 22.24
N PRO A 145 -1.70 -5.20 22.15
CA PRO A 145 -2.47 -5.60 20.99
C PRO A 145 -3.75 -4.76 20.87
N PHE A 146 -4.26 -4.57 19.65
CA PHE A 146 -5.52 -3.84 19.33
C PHE A 146 -5.53 -2.32 19.60
N THR A 147 -4.38 -1.71 19.88
CA THR A 147 -4.25 -0.24 19.90
C THR A 147 -3.95 0.29 18.50
N VAL A 148 -4.57 1.41 18.12
CA VAL A 148 -4.32 2.05 16.82
C VAL A 148 -2.89 2.62 16.83
N PRO A 149 -1.99 2.17 15.94
CA PRO A 149 -0.63 2.70 15.90
C PRO A 149 -0.63 4.14 15.40
N SER A 150 0.29 4.95 15.92
CA SER A 150 0.52 6.31 15.43
C SER A 150 1.51 6.34 14.27
N ALA A 151 2.48 5.41 14.27
CA ALA A 151 3.46 5.26 13.21
C ALA A 151 3.91 3.80 13.02
N LYS A 152 4.38 3.47 11.82
CA LYS A 152 4.91 2.15 11.45
C LYS A 152 6.26 2.33 10.77
N LEU A 153 7.29 1.81 11.43
CA LEU A 153 8.66 1.79 10.95
C LEU A 153 8.89 0.51 10.18
N TYR A 154 9.42 0.65 8.97
CA TYR A 154 9.92 -0.44 8.16
C TYR A 154 11.44 -0.39 8.19
N ASN A 155 12.05 -1.52 8.55
CA ASN A 155 13.48 -1.70 8.60
C ASN A 155 13.89 -2.86 7.70
N PHE A 156 14.82 -2.60 6.79
CA PHE A 156 15.41 -3.58 5.89
C PHE A 156 16.92 -3.57 6.09
N GLU A 157 17.47 -4.69 6.51
CA GLU A 157 18.90 -4.82 6.80
C GLU A 157 19.54 -5.92 5.95
N PRO A 158 20.81 -5.74 5.55
CA PRO A 158 21.56 -6.79 4.88
C PRO A 158 21.68 -8.02 5.80
N GLU A 159 21.75 -9.22 5.22
CA GLU A 159 21.90 -10.44 6.00
C GLU A 159 23.22 -10.48 6.78
N THR A 160 24.30 -10.03 6.12
CA THR A 160 25.63 -9.89 6.70
C THR A 160 25.89 -8.44 7.09
N GLU A 161 26.23 -8.22 8.35
CA GLU A 161 26.62 -6.90 8.84
C GLU A 161 28.05 -6.57 8.41
N SER A 162 28.26 -5.34 7.92
CA SER A 162 29.60 -4.88 7.55
C SER A 162 30.42 -4.53 8.80
N PRO A 163 31.66 -5.03 8.93
CA PRO A 163 32.53 -4.69 10.06
C PRO A 163 32.95 -3.20 10.07
N ALA A 164 32.80 -2.49 8.93
CA ALA A 164 33.18 -1.09 8.75
C ALA A 164 32.11 -0.07 9.23
N GLY A 165 31.00 -0.52 9.83
CA GLY A 165 29.86 0.33 10.19
C GLY A 165 28.72 0.24 9.17
N ARG A 166 27.53 0.71 9.54
CA ARG A 166 26.33 0.60 8.70
C ARG A 166 26.25 1.77 7.72
N LYS A 167 25.89 1.47 6.47
CA LYS A 167 25.44 2.47 5.49
C LYS A 167 23.92 2.58 5.59
N ILE A 168 23.45 3.66 6.19
CA ILE A 168 22.05 3.86 6.56
C ILE A 168 21.38 4.77 5.53
N ILE A 169 20.26 4.31 4.97
CA ILE A 169 19.37 5.11 4.13
C ILE A 169 18.11 5.39 4.93
N LEU A 170 17.88 6.67 5.22
CA LEU A 170 16.60 7.14 5.75
C LEU A 170 15.74 7.52 4.55
N PHE A 171 14.60 6.84 4.38
CA PHE A 171 13.68 7.09 3.28
C PHE A 171 12.37 7.68 3.81
N ALA A 172 12.04 8.89 3.36
CA ALA A 172 10.76 9.54 3.66
C ALA A 172 9.84 9.46 2.43
N PRO A 173 8.72 8.71 2.48
CA PRO A 173 7.78 8.69 1.37
C PRO A 173 6.98 10.01 1.28
N PRO A 174 6.63 10.45 0.05
CA PRO A 174 5.74 11.59 -0.16
C PRO A 174 4.32 11.27 0.32
N GLU A 175 3.46 12.29 0.48
CA GLU A 175 2.07 12.12 0.96
C GLU A 175 1.18 11.29 0.02
N THR A 176 1.56 11.21 -1.25
CA THR A 176 0.93 10.45 -2.33
C THR A 176 1.27 8.96 -2.29
N ALA A 177 2.32 8.56 -1.55
CA ALA A 177 2.79 7.20 -1.48
C ALA A 177 2.94 6.71 -0.02
N ASN A 178 3.28 5.44 0.15
CA ASN A 178 3.57 4.85 1.45
C ASN A 178 4.79 3.94 1.33
N SER A 179 5.36 3.56 2.46
CA SER A 179 6.54 2.68 2.50
C SER A 179 6.29 1.29 1.88
N GLU A 180 5.04 0.84 1.78
CA GLU A 180 4.70 -0.47 1.20
C GLU A 180 4.88 -0.50 -0.32
N ILE A 181 4.63 0.62 -1.00
CA ILE A 181 4.85 0.80 -2.45
C ILE A 181 6.33 0.65 -2.81
N TYR A 182 7.23 1.13 -1.95
CA TYR A 182 8.68 1.05 -2.17
C TYR A 182 9.33 -0.22 -1.63
N LYS A 183 8.56 -1.20 -1.15
CA LYS A 183 9.11 -2.38 -0.46
C LYS A 183 10.14 -3.14 -1.29
N SER A 184 9.88 -3.34 -2.60
CA SER A 184 10.80 -4.03 -3.51
C SER A 184 12.10 -3.25 -3.69
N PHE A 185 12.01 -1.92 -3.81
CA PHE A 185 13.15 -1.01 -3.88
C PHE A 185 14.00 -1.07 -2.60
N PHE A 186 13.37 -1.06 -1.41
CA PHE A 186 14.08 -1.20 -0.14
C PHE A 186 14.80 -2.55 0.00
N CYS A 187 14.17 -3.64 -0.47
CA CYS A 187 14.81 -4.95 -0.49
C CYS A 187 16.05 -4.96 -1.39
N LYS A 188 15.99 -4.28 -2.55
CA LYS A 188 17.13 -4.18 -3.46
C LYS A 188 18.29 -3.40 -2.84
N LEU A 189 18.00 -2.27 -2.18
CA LEU A 189 19.01 -1.49 -1.46
C LEU A 189 19.64 -2.30 -0.32
N ALA A 190 18.82 -3.00 0.46
CA ALA A 190 19.34 -3.81 1.56
C ALA A 190 20.20 -4.98 1.07
N TYR A 191 19.82 -5.59 -0.05
CA TYR A 191 20.65 -6.59 -0.72
C TYR A 191 21.98 -6.02 -1.20
N ASN A 192 22.02 -4.75 -1.64
CA ASN A 192 23.23 -4.05 -2.01
C ASN A 192 24.08 -3.59 -0.80
N GLY A 193 23.69 -3.93 0.44
CA GLY A 193 24.48 -3.69 1.65
C GLY A 193 24.05 -2.48 2.49
N PHE A 194 22.88 -1.89 2.24
CA PHE A 194 22.38 -0.73 2.99
C PHE A 194 21.36 -1.12 4.07
N SER A 195 21.38 -0.45 5.22
CA SER A 195 20.27 -0.51 6.19
C SER A 195 19.25 0.57 5.84
N VAL A 196 18.05 0.18 5.41
CA VAL A 196 17.01 1.11 4.97
C VAL A 196 15.92 1.24 6.02
N TYR A 197 15.66 2.47 6.45
CA TYR A 197 14.61 2.81 7.39
C TYR A 197 13.59 3.73 6.72
N SER A 198 12.32 3.35 6.78
CA SER A 198 11.21 4.19 6.30
C SER A 198 10.06 4.20 7.28
N LEU A 199 9.34 5.31 7.36
CA LEU A 199 8.35 5.57 8.40
C LEU A 199 7.05 6.09 7.79
N ASP A 200 5.97 5.38 8.09
CA ASP A 200 4.61 5.80 7.76
C ASP A 200 3.87 6.27 9.03
N PHE A 201 3.16 7.39 8.94
CA PHE A 201 2.32 7.90 10.02
C PHE A 201 0.85 7.56 9.77
N TYR A 202 0.12 7.23 10.85
CA TYR A 202 -1.31 6.87 10.84
C TYR A 202 -2.17 7.89 11.57
N SER A 203 -1.64 8.56 12.60
CA SER A 203 -2.35 9.61 13.33
C SER A 203 -1.47 10.85 13.43
N GLU A 204 -2.00 11.99 12.98
CA GLU A 204 -1.42 13.34 13.14
C GLU A 204 0.03 13.52 12.65
N ILE A 205 0.18 14.08 11.44
CA ILE A 205 1.01 15.28 11.29
C ILE A 205 0.07 16.44 11.62
N ASN A 206 0.21 16.99 12.83
CA ASN A 206 -0.62 18.08 13.30
C ASN A 206 -0.19 19.37 12.60
N LEU A 207 -0.92 19.83 11.59
CA LEU A 207 -0.86 21.24 11.18
C LEU A 207 -2.18 21.87 10.70
N ALA A 208 -3.31 21.16 10.53
CA ALA A 208 -4.56 21.86 10.18
C ALA A 208 -5.92 21.20 10.49
N SER A 209 -6.04 19.92 10.88
CA SER A 209 -7.36 19.26 10.90
C SER A 209 -7.66 18.56 12.22
N LYS A 210 -8.35 19.27 13.12
CA LYS A 210 -8.71 18.80 14.48
C LYS A 210 -10.00 17.96 14.57
N LYS A 211 -10.69 17.59 13.48
CA LYS A 211 -12.09 17.06 13.59
C LYS A 211 -12.53 16.00 12.55
N GLY A 212 -11.69 15.03 12.23
CA GLY A 212 -12.13 13.90 11.39
C GLY A 212 -11.49 12.58 11.81
N ALA A 213 -12.18 11.47 11.52
CA ALA A 213 -11.59 10.14 11.59
C ALA A 213 -10.36 10.13 10.67
N ASP A 214 -9.17 10.09 11.28
CA ASP A 214 -7.89 10.24 10.59
C ASP A 214 -7.54 8.94 9.86
N LEU A 215 -8.10 8.79 8.66
CA LEU A 215 -7.92 7.61 7.83
C LEU A 215 -6.82 7.90 6.80
N LYS A 216 -5.62 7.33 7.05
CA LYS A 216 -4.43 7.41 6.18
C LYS A 216 -4.75 7.25 4.68
N TRP A 217 -5.67 6.36 4.33
CA TRP A 217 -6.07 6.10 2.95
C TRP A 217 -6.83 7.27 2.31
N ILE A 218 -7.66 7.99 3.07
CA ILE A 218 -8.37 9.19 2.57
C ILE A 218 -7.36 10.30 2.29
N LYS A 219 -6.43 10.56 3.21
CA LYS A 219 -5.40 11.58 3.04
C LYS A 219 -4.56 11.32 1.79
N ARG A 220 -4.09 10.08 1.62
CA ARG A 220 -3.35 9.66 0.43
C ARG A 220 -4.19 9.81 -0.84
N PHE A 221 -5.45 9.38 -0.83
CA PHE A 221 -6.33 9.53 -1.99
C PHE A 221 -6.53 11.01 -2.37
N LEU A 222 -6.72 11.89 -1.38
CA LEU A 222 -6.84 13.33 -1.61
C LEU A 222 -5.54 13.92 -2.15
N ALA A 223 -4.37 13.51 -1.63
CA ALA A 223 -3.07 13.93 -2.13
C ALA A 223 -2.85 13.49 -3.58
N ILE A 224 -3.16 12.23 -3.91
CA ILE A 224 -3.08 11.71 -5.30
C ILE A 224 -3.99 12.51 -6.22
N ARG A 225 -5.25 12.71 -5.84
CA ARG A 225 -6.22 13.49 -6.62
C ARG A 225 -5.71 14.91 -6.84
N GLN A 226 -5.26 15.57 -5.78
CA GLN A 226 -4.77 16.95 -5.87
C GLN A 226 -3.54 17.04 -6.76
N LYS A 227 -2.60 16.09 -6.66
CA LYS A 227 -1.42 16.07 -7.53
C LYS A 227 -1.77 15.86 -9.01
N ILE A 228 -2.74 14.99 -9.31
CA ILE A 228 -3.16 14.67 -10.68
C ILE A 228 -4.00 15.80 -11.30
N PHE A 229 -4.93 16.38 -10.55
CA PHE A 229 -5.93 17.31 -11.09
C PHE A 229 -5.68 18.79 -10.75
N ASP A 230 -4.93 19.09 -9.68
CA ASP A 230 -4.69 20.44 -9.15
C ASP A 230 -3.21 20.63 -8.72
N SER A 231 -2.26 20.39 -9.64
CA SER A 231 -0.81 20.35 -9.37
C SER A 231 -0.28 21.59 -8.65
N ASP A 232 -0.73 22.78 -9.04
CA ASP A 232 -0.29 24.05 -8.44
C ASP A 232 -0.63 24.12 -6.95
N LYS A 233 -1.81 23.62 -6.58
CA LYS A 233 -2.28 23.58 -5.20
C LYS A 233 -1.50 22.53 -4.40
N TYR A 234 -1.18 21.41 -5.03
CA TYR A 234 -0.36 20.36 -4.42
C TYR A 234 1.03 20.91 -4.09
N GLU A 235 1.71 21.56 -5.04
CA GLU A 235 3.03 22.16 -4.81
C GLU A 235 3.02 23.22 -3.69
N GLN A 236 2.01 24.09 -3.67
CA GLN A 236 1.88 25.09 -2.60
C GLN A 236 1.70 24.43 -1.22
N THR A 237 0.90 23.36 -1.15
CA THR A 237 0.68 22.62 0.10
C THR A 237 1.96 21.92 0.55
N GLN A 238 2.71 21.32 -0.39
CA GLN A 238 3.95 20.61 -0.11
C GLN A 238 5.07 21.56 0.35
N LYS A 239 5.33 22.64 -0.40
CA LYS A 239 6.32 23.67 -0.06
C LYS A 239 6.04 24.37 1.27
N SER A 240 4.78 24.44 1.69
CA SER A 240 4.39 25.02 2.97
C SER A 240 4.60 24.08 4.17
N SER A 241 4.92 22.81 3.93
CA SER A 241 4.97 21.79 4.97
C SER A 241 6.42 21.36 5.24
N ASP A 242 6.94 21.66 6.44
CA ASP A 242 8.24 21.14 6.95
C ASP A 242 8.20 19.62 7.24
N VAL A 243 7.15 18.93 6.76
CA VAL A 243 6.78 17.58 7.14
C VAL A 243 7.86 16.57 6.76
N ILE A 244 8.45 16.69 5.57
CA ILE A 244 9.50 15.76 5.12
C ILE A 244 10.73 15.87 6.03
N SER A 245 11.13 17.09 6.38
CA SER A 245 12.23 17.36 7.31
C SER A 245 11.95 16.78 8.71
N GLU A 246 10.72 16.90 9.21
CA GLU A 246 10.30 16.28 10.47
C GLU A 246 10.28 14.74 10.41
N LYS A 247 9.83 14.16 9.29
CA LYS A 247 9.85 12.70 9.07
C LYS A 247 11.28 12.17 9.17
N PHE A 248 12.23 12.84 8.52
CA PHE A 248 13.64 12.46 8.60
C PHE A 248 14.23 12.62 10.01
N TRP A 249 13.88 13.69 10.72
CA TRP A 249 14.30 13.88 12.11
C TRP A 249 13.83 12.73 13.01
N ILE A 250 12.57 12.31 12.88
CA ILE A 250 12.03 11.18 13.63
C ILE A 250 12.72 9.88 13.23
N LEU A 251 12.89 9.63 11.93
CA LEU A 251 13.62 8.47 11.42
C LEU A 251 15.01 8.38 12.03
N LEU A 252 15.75 9.49 12.06
CA LEU A 252 17.07 9.57 12.67
C LEU A 252 17.02 9.22 14.18
N SER A 253 16.05 9.76 14.91
CA SER A 253 15.87 9.50 16.34
C SER A 253 15.53 8.03 16.65
N LEU A 254 14.80 7.36 15.76
CA LEU A 254 14.40 5.96 15.91
C LEU A 254 15.50 4.99 15.48
N CYS A 255 16.30 5.38 14.48
CA CYS A 255 17.39 4.57 13.94
C CYS A 255 18.57 4.43 14.91
N LYS A 256 18.79 5.44 15.78
CA LYS A 256 19.91 5.50 16.75
C LYS A 256 21.26 5.18 16.10
N PRO A 257 21.71 6.00 15.12
CA PRO A 257 22.99 5.79 14.46
C PRO A 257 24.17 6.01 15.41
N THR A 258 25.30 5.40 15.09
CA THR A 258 26.59 5.56 15.78
C THR A 258 27.56 6.40 14.93
N GLU A 259 28.65 6.90 15.51
CA GLU A 259 29.64 7.73 14.77
C GLU A 259 30.29 7.02 13.58
N LYS A 260 30.29 5.68 13.57
CA LYS A 260 30.81 4.87 12.46
C LYS A 260 29.81 4.71 11.31
N ASP A 261 28.55 5.05 11.54
CA ASP A 261 27.50 4.86 10.55
C ASP A 261 27.49 6.03 9.55
N THR A 262 27.30 5.72 8.27
CA THR A 262 27.17 6.72 7.20
C THR A 262 25.71 6.88 6.83
N ILE A 263 25.18 8.10 6.88
CA ILE A 263 23.74 8.35 6.73
C ILE A 263 23.46 9.08 5.42
N PHE A 264 22.48 8.58 4.68
CA PHE A 264 21.93 9.18 3.46
C PHE A 264 20.45 9.46 3.63
N LEU A 265 20.01 10.65 3.19
CA LEU A 265 18.59 11.02 3.14
C LEU A 265 18.06 10.80 1.73
N VAL A 266 16.96 10.06 1.61
CA VAL A 266 16.35 9.79 0.32
C VAL A 266 14.86 10.09 0.38
N THR A 267 14.36 10.81 -0.62
CA THR A 267 12.92 11.05 -0.82
C THR A 267 12.56 10.75 -2.26
N ASP A 268 11.27 10.64 -2.50
CA ASP A 268 10.71 10.63 -3.84
C ASP A 268 9.80 11.84 -3.95
N GLU A 269 10.38 12.97 -4.39
CA GLU A 269 9.83 14.32 -4.40
C GLU A 269 10.09 15.13 -3.11
N ASP A 270 10.70 16.29 -3.31
CA ASP A 270 10.94 17.39 -2.35
C ASP A 270 11.90 17.08 -1.20
N LEU A 271 13.19 17.28 -1.49
CA LEU A 271 14.30 17.19 -0.52
C LEU A 271 14.73 18.57 0.02
N SER A 272 14.02 19.63 -0.38
CA SER A 272 14.45 21.01 -0.24
C SER A 272 14.60 21.38 1.23
N GLY A 273 15.81 21.78 1.64
CA GLY A 273 16.08 22.22 3.02
C GLY A 273 16.17 21.12 4.09
N SER A 274 15.82 19.86 3.79
CA SER A 274 15.85 18.76 4.77
C SER A 274 17.25 18.43 5.28
N MET A 275 18.28 18.46 4.43
CA MET A 275 19.68 18.27 4.88
C MET A 275 20.09 19.35 5.88
N GLN A 276 19.85 20.62 5.54
CA GLN A 276 20.21 21.74 6.39
C GLN A 276 19.49 21.65 7.73
N TYR A 277 18.19 21.38 7.72
CA TYR A 277 17.38 21.21 8.92
C TYR A 277 17.94 20.13 9.87
N ILE A 278 18.28 18.94 9.35
CA ILE A 278 18.77 17.85 10.19
C ILE A 278 20.20 18.09 10.64
N SER A 279 21.06 18.68 9.81
CA SER A 279 22.42 19.05 10.20
C SER A 279 22.44 20.08 11.33
N GLN A 280 21.43 20.94 11.43
CA GLN A 280 21.29 21.91 12.52
C GLN A 280 20.78 21.27 13.82
N LYS A 281 19.92 20.24 13.71
CA LYS A 281 19.32 19.57 14.87
C LYS A 281 20.11 18.38 15.40
N SER A 282 20.97 17.77 14.59
CA SER A 282 21.73 16.57 14.95
C SER A 282 23.22 16.81 14.85
N PHE A 283 23.97 16.23 15.77
CA PHE A 283 25.44 16.17 15.70
C PHE A 283 25.95 15.08 14.74
N MET A 284 25.04 14.35 14.09
CA MET A 284 25.40 13.25 13.19
C MET A 284 25.78 13.79 11.82
N LYS A 285 26.90 13.31 11.28
CA LYS A 285 27.32 13.66 9.93
C LYS A 285 26.42 12.96 8.91
N ILE A 286 25.62 13.75 8.19
CA ILE A 286 24.88 13.29 7.01
C ILE A 286 25.84 13.34 5.83
N PHE A 287 25.99 12.23 5.11
CA PHE A 287 26.97 12.11 4.03
C PHE A 287 26.43 12.66 2.71
N GLY A 288 25.13 12.52 2.47
CA GLY A 288 24.50 13.05 1.28
C GLY A 288 22.99 12.88 1.30
N SER A 289 22.35 13.42 0.27
CA SER A 289 20.93 13.31 0.07
C SER A 289 20.59 13.16 -1.41
N PHE A 290 19.57 12.38 -1.72
CA PHE A 290 19.15 12.12 -3.10
C PHE A 290 17.63 12.16 -3.24
N ASP A 291 17.13 12.82 -4.28
CA ASP A 291 15.71 12.80 -4.64
C ASP A 291 15.54 11.87 -5.86
N LEU A 292 14.73 10.83 -5.70
CA LEU A 292 14.43 9.89 -6.77
C LEU A 292 13.77 10.56 -7.97
N ALA A 293 13.09 11.70 -7.78
CA ALA A 293 12.49 12.47 -8.87
C ALA A 293 13.52 13.00 -9.90
N TYR A 294 14.81 13.06 -9.55
CA TYR A 294 15.87 13.44 -10.49
C TYR A 294 16.30 12.32 -11.44
N ILE A 295 15.79 11.11 -11.28
CA ILE A 295 16.05 10.02 -12.23
C ILE A 295 15.16 10.25 -13.47
N ASP A 296 15.78 10.46 -14.63
CA ASP A 296 15.07 10.84 -15.86
C ASP A 296 14.05 9.78 -16.31
N ASP A 297 14.46 8.50 -16.28
CA ASP A 297 13.64 7.37 -16.73
C ASP A 297 12.57 6.93 -15.70
N TYR A 298 12.50 7.58 -14.54
CA TYR A 298 11.49 7.28 -13.53
C TYR A 298 10.15 7.93 -13.89
N THR A 299 9.20 7.12 -14.37
CA THR A 299 7.93 7.57 -14.96
C THR A 299 6.89 8.05 -13.96
N THR A 300 6.94 7.59 -12.71
CA THR A 300 5.88 7.83 -11.71
C THR A 300 6.40 8.59 -10.48
N LYS A 301 7.18 9.65 -10.74
CA LYS A 301 7.83 10.50 -9.74
C LYS A 301 6.86 10.97 -8.65
N GLY A 302 7.24 10.74 -7.41
CA GLY A 302 6.45 11.03 -6.22
C GLY A 302 5.21 10.17 -6.05
N PHE A 303 4.98 9.10 -6.82
CA PHE A 303 3.93 8.10 -6.54
C PHE A 303 4.50 6.74 -6.13
N GLY A 304 5.79 6.53 -6.33
CA GLY A 304 6.46 5.24 -6.17
C GLY A 304 6.38 4.38 -7.42
N PRO A 305 7.03 3.20 -7.44
CA PRO A 305 6.96 2.22 -8.52
C PRO A 305 5.59 1.53 -8.59
N VAL A 306 4.55 2.31 -8.93
CA VAL A 306 3.13 1.89 -8.94
C VAL A 306 2.85 0.86 -10.03
N GLU A 307 3.68 0.76 -11.06
CA GLU A 307 3.62 -0.29 -12.07
C GLU A 307 3.68 -1.68 -11.43
N ASN A 308 4.43 -1.81 -10.32
CA ASN A 308 4.62 -3.06 -9.60
C ASN A 308 3.57 -3.25 -8.49
N THR A 309 3.19 -2.20 -7.78
CA THR A 309 2.42 -2.31 -6.53
C THR A 309 0.98 -1.85 -6.62
N GLU A 310 0.67 -0.90 -7.52
CA GLU A 310 -0.68 -0.34 -7.69
C GLU A 310 -1.03 -0.15 -9.17
N PRO A 311 -1.25 -1.24 -9.91
CA PRO A 311 -1.44 -1.19 -11.35
C PRO A 311 -2.63 -0.34 -11.82
N VAL A 312 -3.66 -0.16 -10.98
CA VAL A 312 -4.80 0.71 -11.26
C VAL A 312 -4.39 2.18 -11.29
N LEU A 313 -3.62 2.63 -10.30
CA LEU A 313 -3.06 3.98 -10.29
C LEU A 313 -2.06 4.16 -11.44
N GLY A 314 -1.25 3.13 -11.72
CA GLY A 314 -0.38 3.11 -12.89
C GLY A 314 -1.12 3.35 -14.20
N ALA A 315 -2.27 2.69 -14.41
CA ALA A 315 -3.08 2.90 -15.60
C ALA A 315 -3.62 4.33 -15.73
N VAL A 316 -3.99 4.98 -14.60
CA VAL A 316 -4.39 6.40 -14.59
C VAL A 316 -3.22 7.31 -14.97
N LEU A 317 -2.00 6.95 -14.58
CA LEU A 317 -0.77 7.66 -14.93
C LEU A 317 -0.21 7.29 -16.32
N GLY A 318 -0.89 6.41 -17.06
CA GLY A 318 -0.47 6.01 -18.41
C GLY A 318 0.64 4.96 -18.46
N VAL A 319 0.95 4.29 -17.34
CA VAL A 319 1.96 3.22 -17.27
C VAL A 319 1.32 1.84 -17.20
N GLN A 320 1.98 0.84 -17.80
CA GLN A 320 1.48 -0.53 -17.83
C GLN A 320 1.92 -1.32 -16.58
N PRO A 321 1.14 -2.33 -16.15
CA PRO A 321 1.53 -3.19 -15.04
C PRO A 321 2.86 -3.91 -15.32
N ASP A 322 3.85 -3.74 -14.45
CA ASP A 322 5.14 -4.43 -14.53
C ASP A 322 5.25 -5.51 -13.45
N ARG A 323 5.46 -6.76 -13.85
CA ARG A 323 5.63 -7.90 -12.93
C ARG A 323 7.10 -8.28 -12.72
N SER A 324 8.02 -7.65 -13.44
CA SER A 324 9.45 -7.92 -13.33
C SER A 324 10.11 -7.20 -12.15
N GLY A 325 9.50 -6.10 -11.68
CA GLY A 325 10.11 -5.24 -10.66
C GLY A 325 11.19 -4.33 -11.25
N TYR A 326 11.14 -4.06 -12.56
CA TYR A 326 12.16 -3.31 -13.27
C TYR A 326 12.39 -1.94 -12.63
N MET A 327 11.33 -1.16 -12.43
CA MET A 327 11.47 0.20 -11.88
C MET A 327 12.06 0.18 -10.47
N SER A 328 11.55 -0.68 -9.59
CA SER A 328 12.11 -0.86 -8.24
C SER A 328 13.60 -1.24 -8.25
N ASN A 329 14.02 -2.12 -9.17
CA ASN A 329 15.41 -2.54 -9.30
C ASN A 329 16.29 -1.43 -9.90
N HIS A 330 15.78 -0.72 -10.92
CA HIS A 330 16.45 0.37 -11.60
C HIS A 330 16.74 1.51 -10.62
N LEU A 331 15.72 1.98 -9.88
CA LEU A 331 15.88 2.98 -8.83
C LEU A 331 16.93 2.56 -7.79
N GLY A 332 16.89 1.29 -7.36
CA GLY A 332 17.83 0.75 -6.39
C GLY A 332 19.27 0.74 -6.90
N THR A 333 19.48 0.39 -8.17
CA THR A 333 20.80 0.41 -8.82
C THR A 333 21.33 1.83 -8.98
N VAL A 334 20.54 2.75 -9.55
CA VAL A 334 20.96 4.14 -9.77
C VAL A 334 21.34 4.82 -8.46
N LEU A 335 20.54 4.63 -7.40
CA LEU A 335 20.86 5.19 -6.09
C LEU A 335 22.13 4.57 -5.48
N THR A 336 22.33 3.26 -5.66
CA THR A 336 23.53 2.57 -5.18
C THR A 336 24.79 3.12 -5.87
N ASP A 337 24.72 3.30 -7.18
CA ASP A 337 25.83 3.84 -7.98
C ASP A 337 26.13 5.29 -7.60
N PHE A 338 25.10 6.11 -7.41
CA PHE A 338 25.24 7.48 -6.90
C PHE A 338 25.94 7.51 -5.54
N ILE A 339 25.46 6.73 -4.57
CA ILE A 339 26.04 6.68 -3.22
C ILE A 339 27.49 6.20 -3.24
N ASN A 340 27.79 5.14 -4.00
CA ASN A 340 29.14 4.63 -4.12
C ASN A 340 30.08 5.65 -4.78
N THR A 341 29.61 6.36 -5.80
CA THR A 341 30.38 7.42 -6.46
C THR A 341 30.68 8.56 -5.48
N GLN A 342 29.69 9.02 -4.70
CA GLN A 342 29.91 10.05 -3.68
C GLN A 342 30.90 9.62 -2.59
N MET A 343 30.87 8.35 -2.19
CA MET A 343 31.83 7.82 -1.21
C MET A 343 33.25 7.72 -1.76
N ILE A 344 33.42 7.44 -3.06
CA ILE A 344 34.74 7.38 -3.71
C ILE A 344 35.29 8.78 -3.96
N SER A 345 34.44 9.75 -4.32
CA SER A 345 34.85 11.11 -4.66
C SER A 345 35.23 11.99 -3.46
N GLY A 346 35.21 11.44 -2.24
CA GLY A 346 35.73 12.01 -0.99
C GLY A 346 35.85 13.53 -0.97
N TYR A 347 34.77 14.23 -0.58
CA TYR A 347 34.89 15.61 -0.10
C TYR A 347 35.50 15.65 1.29
#